data_AF-A0A350KND1-F1
#
_entry.id   AF-A0A350KND1-F1
#
_cell.length_a   1.000
_cell.length_b   1.000
_cell.length_c   1.000
_cell.angle_alpha   90.00
_cell.angle_beta   90.00
_cell.angle_gamma   90.00
#
_symmetry.space_group_name_H-M   'P 1'
#
loop_
_entity.id
_entity.type
_entity.pdbx_description
1 polymer ?
#
loop_
_entity_poly.entity_id
_entity_poly.type
_entity_poly.pdbx_seq_one_letter_code
_entity_poly.pdbx_strand_id
1 'polypeptide(L)'
;MKAAEIKRRRSRRIYVGSVPVGDGAPISVQSMTNTPTADVAATVAQIRSLEAVGADIVRVSCPDEASTKALREIVKQVKVPIVSDIHFHYKRAIESAEAGAACLRINPGNI
;
A
#
# COMPACT_ATOMS: atom_id res chain seq x y z
N MET A 1 13.78 0.21 -33.61
CA MET A 1 12.30 0.19 -33.65
C MET A 1 11.79 1.43 -32.93
N LYS A 2 10.91 2.24 -33.55
CA LYS A 2 10.21 3.31 -32.82
C LYS A 2 9.25 2.63 -31.85
N ALA A 3 9.36 2.90 -30.55
CA ALA A 3 8.34 2.50 -29.59
C ALA A 3 6.98 3.05 -30.07
N ALA A 4 5.94 2.22 -30.04
CA ALA A 4 4.60 2.69 -30.36
C ALA A 4 4.22 3.86 -29.44
N GLU A 5 3.58 4.89 -29.99
CA GLU A 5 3.11 6.03 -29.20
C GLU A 5 1.96 5.56 -28.28
N ILE A 6 2.28 5.30 -27.01
CA ILE A 6 1.29 4.86 -26.03
C ILE A 6 0.50 6.08 -25.55
N LYS A 7 -0.72 6.25 -26.07
CA LYS A 7 -1.67 7.25 -25.57
C LYS A 7 -2.25 6.80 -24.23
N ARG A 8 -1.81 7.41 -23.12
CA ARG A 8 -2.33 7.11 -21.78
C ARG A 8 -3.82 7.48 -21.65
N ARG A 9 -4.58 6.64 -20.94
CA ARG A 9 -5.99 6.88 -20.61
C ARG A 9 -6.11 8.12 -19.72
N ARG A 10 -7.02 9.04 -20.06
CA ARG A 10 -7.40 10.16 -19.17
C ARG A 10 -8.07 9.60 -17.92
N SER A 11 -7.60 10.05 -16.76
CA SER A 11 -8.06 9.62 -15.45
C SER A 11 -7.99 10.78 -14.47
N ARG A 12 -8.83 10.76 -13.43
CA ARG A 12 -8.73 11.71 -12.32
C ARG A 12 -7.45 11.45 -11.52
N ARG A 13 -6.78 12.50 -11.04
CA ARG A 13 -5.67 12.37 -10.10
C ARG A 13 -6.17 12.01 -8.70
N ILE A 14 -5.51 11.07 -8.07
CA ILE A 14 -5.61 10.79 -6.63
C ILE A 14 -4.22 10.78 -6.02
N TYR A 15 -4.14 10.80 -4.68
CA TYR A 15 -2.90 10.63 -3.95
C TYR A 15 -2.99 9.40 -3.05
N VAL A 16 -1.96 8.57 -3.09
CA VAL A 16 -1.72 7.50 -2.11
C VAL A 16 -0.58 7.99 -1.23
N GLY A 17 -0.91 8.57 -0.08
CA GLY A 17 0.05 9.35 0.71
C GLY A 17 0.58 10.52 -0.11
N SER A 18 1.89 10.59 -0.33
CA SER A 18 2.52 11.60 -1.17
C SER A 18 2.58 11.24 -2.66
N VAL A 19 2.22 10.01 -3.06
CA VAL A 19 2.40 9.51 -4.44
C VAL A 19 1.17 9.84 -5.30
N PRO A 20 1.32 10.65 -6.38
CA PRO A 20 0.23 10.94 -7.30
C PRO A 20 -0.04 9.77 -8.24
N VAL A 21 -1.31 9.40 -8.42
CA VAL A 21 -1.76 8.35 -9.34
C VAL A 21 -2.83 8.91 -10.29
N GLY A 22 -2.64 8.69 -11.59
CA GLY A 22 -3.55 9.16 -12.64
C GLY A 22 -3.21 10.57 -13.16
N ASP A 23 -4.02 11.05 -14.11
CA ASP A 23 -3.89 12.40 -14.70
C ASP A 23 -2.46 12.76 -15.17
N GLY A 24 -1.83 11.87 -15.92
CA GLY A 24 -0.48 12.11 -16.47
C GLY A 24 0.68 11.99 -15.48
N ALA A 25 0.44 11.69 -14.19
CA ALA A 25 1.51 11.33 -13.27
C ALA A 25 2.30 10.11 -13.78
N PRO A 26 3.59 9.95 -13.41
CA PRO A 26 4.35 8.73 -13.69
C PRO A 26 3.57 7.46 -13.30
N ILE A 27 3.77 6.34 -14.01
CA ILE A 27 3.16 5.06 -13.56
C ILE A 27 3.92 4.67 -12.30
N SER A 28 3.24 4.68 -11.15
CA SER A 28 3.82 4.23 -9.90
C SER A 28 4.00 2.70 -9.92
N VAL A 29 5.12 2.25 -9.38
CA VAL A 29 5.40 0.84 -9.13
C VAL A 29 4.92 0.49 -7.74
N GLN A 30 4.03 -0.50 -7.64
CA GLN A 30 3.54 -1.02 -6.37
C GLN A 30 3.96 -2.48 -6.19
N SER A 31 4.32 -2.84 -4.95
CA SER A 31 4.55 -4.24 -4.55
C SER A 31 3.73 -4.59 -3.29
N MET A 32 3.79 -5.85 -2.86
CA MET A 32 3.12 -6.33 -1.65
C MET A 32 4.08 -7.18 -0.82
N THR A 33 4.07 -6.98 0.50
CA THR A 33 4.82 -7.83 1.42
C THR A 33 4.23 -9.24 1.47
N ASN A 34 5.06 -10.21 1.84
CA ASN A 34 4.64 -11.59 2.10
C ASN A 34 5.02 -12.09 3.50
N THR A 35 5.59 -11.23 4.35
CA THR A 35 5.82 -11.50 5.76
C THR A 35 4.52 -11.46 6.57
N PRO A 36 4.43 -12.17 7.70
CA PRO A 36 3.35 -11.96 8.66
C PRO A 36 3.40 -10.52 9.17
N THR A 37 2.35 -9.74 8.96
CA THR A 37 2.33 -8.31 9.33
C THR A 37 2.54 -8.07 10.83
N ALA A 38 2.13 -9.02 11.67
CA ALA A 38 2.37 -8.95 13.12
C ALA A 38 3.87 -9.02 13.46
N ASP A 39 4.72 -9.56 12.59
CA ASP A 39 6.16 -9.43 12.67
C ASP A 39 6.59 -8.08 12.06
N VAL A 40 6.58 -7.06 12.92
CA VAL A 40 6.94 -5.68 12.55
C VAL A 40 8.35 -5.62 11.97
N ALA A 41 9.32 -6.32 12.56
CA ALA A 41 10.71 -6.25 12.15
C ALA A 41 10.92 -6.84 10.76
N ALA A 42 10.38 -8.04 10.51
CA ALA A 42 10.45 -8.68 9.19
C ALA A 42 9.72 -7.85 8.14
N THR A 43 8.55 -7.32 8.47
CA THR A 43 7.73 -6.54 7.54
C THR A 43 8.39 -5.20 7.18
N VAL A 44 8.93 -4.48 8.16
CA VAL A 44 9.70 -3.24 7.91
C VAL A 44 10.96 -3.54 7.09
N ALA A 45 11.69 -4.62 7.39
CA ALA A 45 12.86 -5.00 6.61
C ALA A 45 12.51 -5.28 5.14
N GLN A 46 11.42 -6.00 4.89
CA GLN A 46 10.94 -6.26 3.54
C GLN A 46 10.48 -4.98 2.83
N ILE A 47 9.72 -4.11 3.50
CA ILE A 47 9.29 -2.82 2.93
C ILE A 47 10.52 -2.02 2.52
N ARG A 48 11.54 -1.88 3.37
CA ARG A 48 12.78 -1.17 3.03
C ARG A 48 13.54 -1.80 1.87
N SER A 49 13.51 -3.13 1.72
CA SER A 49 14.09 -3.78 0.55
C SER A 49 13.34 -3.43 -0.74
N LEU A 50 12.00 -3.31 -0.68
CA LEU A 50 11.17 -2.86 -1.80
C LEU A 50 11.41 -1.38 -2.14
N GLU A 51 11.53 -0.52 -1.13
CA GLU A 51 11.91 0.89 -1.29
C GLU A 51 13.26 1.02 -2.02
N ALA A 52 14.26 0.22 -1.61
CA ALA A 52 15.61 0.26 -2.18
C ALA A 52 15.67 -0.14 -3.66
N VAL A 53 14.70 -0.93 -4.15
CA VAL A 53 14.59 -1.31 -5.58
C VAL A 53 13.58 -0.45 -6.35
N GLY A 54 13.05 0.61 -5.73
CA GLY A 54 12.22 1.61 -6.40
C GLY A 54 10.72 1.34 -6.36
N ALA A 55 10.20 0.63 -5.37
CA ALA A 55 8.76 0.62 -5.11
C ALA A 55 8.29 2.01 -4.64
N ASP A 56 7.28 2.56 -5.29
CA ASP A 56 6.66 3.84 -4.90
C ASP A 56 5.61 3.64 -3.80
N ILE A 57 4.93 2.49 -3.80
CA ILE A 57 3.83 2.16 -2.88
C ILE A 57 4.02 0.70 -2.44
N VAL A 58 3.77 0.39 -1.16
CA VAL A 58 3.81 -1.00 -0.67
C VAL A 58 2.50 -1.37 -0.01
N ARG A 59 1.99 -2.55 -0.37
CA ARG A 59 0.78 -3.13 0.23
C ARG A 59 1.14 -4.14 1.31
N VAL A 60 0.37 -4.14 2.41
CA VAL A 60 0.55 -5.03 3.56
C VAL A 60 -0.81 -5.66 3.92
N SER A 61 -0.83 -6.97 4.19
CA SER A 61 -2.06 -7.67 4.57
C SER A 61 -2.46 -7.36 6.01
N CYS A 62 -3.74 -7.05 6.26
CA CYS A 62 -4.24 -6.82 7.62
C CYS A 62 -5.47 -7.72 7.93
N PRO A 63 -5.28 -9.04 8.07
CA PRO A 63 -6.39 -9.98 8.25
C PRO A 63 -6.99 -9.96 9.67
N ASP A 64 -6.23 -9.55 10.68
CA ASP A 64 -6.60 -9.66 12.10
C ASP A 64 -6.16 -8.43 12.93
N GLU A 65 -6.45 -8.43 14.24
CA GLU A 65 -6.17 -7.26 15.09
C GLU A 65 -4.67 -7.08 15.35
N ALA A 66 -3.93 -8.19 15.40
CA ALA A 66 -2.50 -8.14 15.62
C ALA A 66 -1.82 -7.43 14.43
N SER A 67 -2.29 -7.70 13.21
CA SER A 67 -1.80 -7.06 12.00
C SER A 67 -2.12 -5.56 11.94
N THR A 68 -3.33 -5.12 12.32
CA THR A 68 -3.69 -3.68 12.34
C THR A 68 -2.98 -2.92 13.47
N LYS A 69 -2.76 -3.57 14.62
CA LYS A 69 -1.91 -3.03 15.70
C LYS A 69 -0.46 -2.86 15.25
N ALA A 70 0.11 -3.88 14.61
CA ALA A 70 1.47 -3.83 14.08
C ALA A 70 1.63 -2.77 12.99
N LEU A 71 0.60 -2.55 12.17
CA LEU A 71 0.60 -1.55 11.09
C LEU A 71 0.97 -0.16 11.60
N ARG A 72 0.46 0.25 12.78
CA ARG A 72 0.77 1.55 13.39
C ARG A 72 2.26 1.74 13.67
N GLU A 73 2.97 0.68 14.01
CA GLU A 73 4.42 0.74 14.22
C GLU A 73 5.19 0.63 12.91
N ILE A 74 4.68 -0.13 11.94
CA ILE A 74 5.28 -0.26 10.60
C ILE A 74 5.28 1.10 9.88
N VAL A 75 4.15 1.81 9.84
CA VAL A 75 4.03 3.07 9.08
C VAL A 75 4.99 4.17 9.58
N LYS A 76 5.36 4.13 10.87
CA LYS A 76 6.33 5.08 11.46
C LYS A 76 7.78 4.82 11.03
N GLN A 77 8.07 3.62 10.52
CA GLN A 77 9.43 3.14 10.27
C GLN A 77 9.82 3.07 8.79
N VAL A 78 8.88 3.40 7.90
CA VAL A 78 9.01 3.28 6.45
C VAL A 78 8.67 4.62 5.78
N LYS A 79 9.16 4.83 4.57
CA LYS A 79 9.02 6.09 3.81
C LYS A 79 7.92 6.00 2.77
N VAL A 80 7.76 4.85 2.13
CA VAL A 80 6.71 4.66 1.12
C VAL A 80 5.33 4.60 1.76
N PRO A 81 4.30 5.15 1.11
CA PRO A 81 2.92 5.01 1.56
C PRO A 81 2.50 3.55 1.61
N ILE A 82 1.85 3.18 2.72
CA ILE A 82 1.35 1.82 2.93
C ILE A 82 -0.12 1.70 2.54
N VAL A 83 -0.43 0.74 1.68
CA VAL A 83 -1.79 0.30 1.38
C VAL A 83 -2.13 -0.87 2.31
N SER A 84 -3.17 -0.74 3.12
CA SER A 84 -3.66 -1.86 3.94
C SER A 84 -4.64 -2.71 3.13
N ASP A 85 -4.41 -4.02 3.06
CA ASP A 85 -5.23 -4.97 2.31
C ASP A 85 -6.23 -5.69 3.24
N ILE A 86 -7.52 -5.42 3.04
CA ILE A 86 -8.62 -5.87 3.88
C ILE A 86 -9.53 -6.79 3.08
N HIS A 87 -9.86 -7.96 3.66
CA HIS A 87 -10.70 -8.96 3.00
C HIS A 87 -12.08 -9.13 3.64
N PHE A 88 -12.18 -9.36 4.96
CA PHE A 88 -13.41 -9.93 5.55
C PHE A 88 -14.09 -9.13 6.64
N HIS A 89 -13.41 -8.15 7.24
CA HIS A 89 -13.96 -7.48 8.41
C HIS A 89 -13.71 -5.98 8.36
N TYR A 90 -14.77 -5.21 8.17
CA TYR A 90 -14.73 -3.74 8.12
C TYR A 90 -14.00 -3.08 9.31
N LYS A 91 -13.99 -3.69 10.51
CA LYS A 91 -13.24 -3.17 11.67
C LYS A 91 -11.75 -3.02 11.37
N ARG A 92 -11.17 -3.96 10.60
CA ARG A 92 -9.78 -3.89 10.17
C ARG A 92 -9.53 -2.70 9.24
N ALA A 93 -10.51 -2.35 8.40
CA ALA A 93 -10.42 -1.15 7.55
C ALA A 93 -10.36 0.14 8.39
N ILE A 94 -11.22 0.26 9.41
CA ILE A 94 -11.24 1.41 10.32
C ILE A 94 -9.92 1.50 11.09
N GLU A 95 -9.50 0.40 11.70
CA GLU A 95 -8.23 0.35 12.46
C GLU A 95 -7.02 0.66 11.60
N SER A 96 -6.97 0.16 10.36
CA SER A 96 -5.88 0.47 9.45
C SER A 96 -5.84 1.95 9.06
N ALA A 97 -7.00 2.59 8.88
CA ALA A 97 -7.06 4.03 8.65
C ALA A 97 -6.54 4.81 9.87
N GLU A 98 -6.97 4.45 11.09
CA GLU A 98 -6.48 5.03 12.34
C GLU A 98 -5.01 4.71 12.65
N ALA A 99 -4.49 3.61 12.11
CA ALA A 99 -3.09 3.24 12.21
C ALA A 99 -2.19 4.07 11.30
N GLY A 100 -2.75 4.78 10.31
CA GLY A 100 -2.01 5.63 9.37
C GLY A 100 -1.79 5.01 7.99
N ALA A 101 -2.59 4.03 7.59
CA ALA A 101 -2.58 3.55 6.20
C ALA A 101 -2.88 4.70 5.23
N ALA A 102 -2.07 4.82 4.18
CA ALA A 102 -2.24 5.86 3.16
C ALA A 102 -3.42 5.56 2.22
N CYS A 103 -3.81 4.29 2.11
CA CYS A 103 -4.93 3.82 1.31
C CYS A 103 -5.42 2.47 1.84
N LEU A 104 -6.69 2.16 1.61
CA LEU A 104 -7.29 0.86 1.92
C LEU A 104 -7.63 0.14 0.62
N ARG A 105 -7.15 -1.10 0.46
CA ARG A 105 -7.65 -2.03 -0.55
C ARG A 105 -8.77 -2.83 0.09
N ILE A 106 -9.98 -2.65 -0.41
CA ILE A 106 -11.17 -3.39 0.00
C ILE A 106 -11.72 -4.11 -1.23
N ASN A 107 -12.16 -5.35 -1.06
CA ASN A 107 -13.05 -5.99 -2.01
C ASN A 107 -14.48 -5.92 -1.45
N PRO A 108 -15.40 -5.14 -2.06
CA PRO A 108 -16.73 -4.94 -1.50
C PRO A 108 -17.59 -6.20 -1.50
N GLY A 109 -17.22 -7.23 -2.28
CA GLY A 109 -17.95 -8.50 -2.33
C GLY A 109 -17.75 -9.39 -1.10
N ASN A 110 -16.80 -9.09 -0.21
CA ASN A 110 -16.51 -9.92 0.96
C ASN A 110 -16.18 -9.15 2.25
N ILE A 111 -16.35 -7.82 2.27
CA ILE A 111 -16.01 -6.93 3.41
C ILE A 111 -16.98 -7.02 4.60
#